data_AF-A0A819BVD9-F1
#
_entry.id   AF-A0A819BVD9-F1
#
_cell.length_a   1.000
_cell.length_b   1.000
_cell.length_c   1.000
_cell.angle_alpha   90.00
_cell.angle_beta   90.00
_cell.angle_gamma   90.00
#
_symmetry.space_group_name_H-M   'P 1'
#
loop_
_entity.id
_entity.type
_entity.pdbx_description
1 polymer ?
#
loop_
_entity_poly.entity_id
_entity_poly.type
_entity_poly.pdbx_seq_one_letter_code
_entity_poly.pdbx_strand_id
1 'polypeptide(L)'
;MSSLRIKVQLGNETENNYHSDTIPMIKFVYVIESSSNKTINELMQALQKYINQQFYNNIQIVQLITHDGFILSKSDICSTVLKDNEHIICIDLQTFTRENNSTIDFDKLWFELKQHDASDNQEKCIQIGLNSFSKLFIRMFGTLDINGLYIFSVYELIKIASEKRKGILKYFLPI
;
A
#
# COMPACT_ATOMS: atom_id res chain seq x y z
N MET A 1 -16.95 -19.38 17.62
CA MET A 1 -17.06 -18.57 16.38
C MET A 1 -16.44 -17.22 16.67
N SER A 2 -15.38 -16.84 15.97
CA SER A 2 -14.75 -15.51 16.11
C SER A 2 -15.51 -14.52 15.24
N SER A 3 -16.07 -13.47 15.84
CA SER A 3 -16.86 -12.47 15.10
C SER A 3 -15.94 -11.32 14.69
N LEU A 4 -15.90 -11.04 13.39
CA LEU A 4 -15.14 -9.92 12.82
C LEU A 4 -16.09 -8.74 12.71
N ARG A 5 -15.95 -7.72 13.58
CA ARG A 5 -16.73 -6.49 13.45
C ARG A 5 -15.90 -5.44 12.74
N ILE A 6 -16.27 -5.17 11.48
CA ILE A 6 -15.70 -4.10 10.68
C ILE A 6 -16.68 -2.92 10.77
N LYS A 7 -16.22 -1.78 11.28
CA LYS A 7 -16.94 -0.51 11.14
C LYS A 7 -16.14 0.39 10.22
N VAL A 8 -16.70 0.67 9.06
CA VAL A 8 -16.13 1.60 8.08
C VAL A 8 -16.65 3.00 8.38
N GLN A 9 -15.73 3.94 8.55
CA GLN A 9 -16.06 5.36 8.60
C GLN A 9 -15.35 6.06 7.45
N LEU A 10 -16.13 6.54 6.49
CA LEU A 10 -15.63 7.43 5.46
C LEU A 10 -15.38 8.79 6.12
N GLY A 11 -14.14 9.25 6.11
CA GLY A 11 -13.81 10.60 6.55
C GLY A 11 -14.36 11.61 5.55
N ASN A 12 -15.36 12.38 5.94
CA ASN A 12 -15.64 13.66 5.29
C ASN A 12 -14.83 14.71 6.03
N GLU A 13 -13.79 15.25 5.40
CA GLU A 13 -13.18 16.49 5.86
C GLU A 13 -14.14 17.64 5.53
N THR A 14 -15.14 17.85 6.37
CA THR A 14 -15.78 19.15 6.48
C THR A 14 -14.94 19.98 7.43
N GLU A 15 -14.04 20.80 6.88
CA GLU A 15 -14.00 22.25 7.12
C GLU A 15 -12.69 22.85 6.56
N ASN A 16 -12.88 23.77 5.60
CA ASN A 16 -11.98 24.81 5.11
C ASN A 16 -11.00 24.49 3.95
N ASN A 17 -11.52 24.81 2.76
CA ASN A 17 -10.91 25.63 1.70
C ASN A 17 -9.98 25.00 0.64
N TYR A 18 -10.56 24.91 -0.56
CA TYR A 18 -9.94 25.03 -1.90
C TYR A 18 -8.87 24.00 -2.31
N HIS A 19 -9.31 22.77 -2.58
CA HIS A 19 -9.08 22.09 -3.86
C HIS A 19 -10.02 20.88 -3.96
N SER A 20 -10.78 20.81 -5.05
CA SER A 20 -11.91 19.92 -5.25
C SER A 20 -11.52 18.48 -5.63
N ASP A 21 -10.73 17.79 -4.82
CA ASP A 21 -10.37 16.36 -5.01
C ASP A 21 -10.20 15.65 -3.65
N THR A 22 -11.13 15.84 -2.71
CA THR A 22 -11.12 15.12 -1.43
C THR A 22 -11.59 13.68 -1.66
N ILE A 23 -10.65 12.81 -2.04
CA ILE A 23 -10.82 11.36 -2.04
C ILE A 23 -11.10 10.93 -0.60
N PRO A 24 -12.21 10.22 -0.32
CA PRO A 24 -12.60 9.89 1.04
C PRO A 24 -11.58 8.96 1.68
N MET A 25 -10.91 9.46 2.73
CA MET A 25 -10.04 8.64 3.55
C MET A 25 -10.90 7.59 4.27
N ILE A 26 -10.66 6.32 3.99
CA ILE A 26 -11.47 5.23 4.55
C ILE A 26 -10.85 4.74 5.85
N LYS A 27 -11.48 5.06 6.98
CA LYS A 27 -11.07 4.61 8.31
C LYS A 27 -11.77 3.29 8.64
N PHE A 28 -11.02 2.28 9.10
CA PHE A 28 -11.53 0.95 9.43
C PHE A 28 -11.30 0.62 10.90
N VAL A 29 -12.36 0.73 11.72
CA VAL A 29 -12.28 0.30 13.11
C VAL A 29 -12.36 -1.22 13.15
N TYR A 30 -11.35 -1.86 13.76
CA TYR A 30 -11.23 -3.30 13.86
C TYR A 30 -11.39 -3.75 15.31
N VAL A 31 -12.17 -4.81 15.55
CA VAL A 31 -12.20 -5.49 16.86
C VAL A 31 -11.75 -6.93 16.65
N ILE A 32 -10.56 -7.28 17.15
CA ILE A 32 -10.07 -8.67 17.18
C ILE A 32 -10.77 -9.38 18.34
N GLU A 33 -11.88 -10.07 18.09
CA GLU A 33 -12.39 -11.08 19.03
C GLU A 33 -11.73 -12.44 18.73
N SER A 34 -10.45 -12.58 19.10
CA SER A 34 -9.63 -13.80 19.21
C SER A 34 -8.26 -13.65 18.56
N SER A 35 -7.22 -14.23 19.19
CA SER A 35 -5.84 -14.35 18.75
C SER A 35 -5.71 -14.91 17.33
N SER A 36 -5.94 -14.09 16.31
CA SER A 36 -5.78 -14.54 14.94
C SER A 36 -4.28 -14.52 14.63
N ASN A 37 -3.70 -15.68 14.36
CA ASN A 37 -2.32 -15.82 13.83
C ASN A 37 -2.19 -15.30 12.39
N LYS A 38 -3.11 -14.43 11.95
CA LYS A 38 -3.08 -13.79 10.65
C LYS A 38 -2.03 -12.69 10.66
N THR A 39 -1.35 -12.56 9.55
CA THR A 39 -0.48 -11.43 9.24
C THR A 39 -1.29 -10.19 8.87
N ILE A 40 -0.68 -9.01 9.02
CA ILE A 40 -1.24 -7.74 8.52
C ILE A 40 -1.54 -7.82 7.01
N ASN A 41 -0.73 -8.54 6.23
CA ASN A 41 -1.00 -8.76 4.81
C ASN A 41 -2.32 -9.53 4.57
N GLU A 42 -2.59 -10.58 5.34
CA GLU A 42 -3.86 -11.31 5.24
C GLU A 42 -5.07 -10.46 5.67
N LEU A 43 -4.87 -9.58 6.67
CA LEU A 43 -5.86 -8.57 7.04
C LEU A 43 -6.12 -7.59 5.90
N MET A 44 -5.08 -7.03 5.28
CA MET A 44 -5.19 -6.13 4.14
C MET A 44 -5.97 -6.78 2.99
N GLN A 45 -5.68 -8.05 2.67
CA GLN A 45 -6.40 -8.78 1.61
C GLN A 45 -7.89 -8.97 1.94
N ALA A 46 -8.21 -9.28 3.19
CA ALA A 46 -9.60 -9.40 3.63
C ALA A 46 -10.35 -8.06 3.54
N LEU A 47 -9.70 -6.97 3.96
CA LEU A 47 -10.24 -5.61 3.85
C LEU A 47 -10.43 -5.20 2.39
N GLN A 48 -9.43 -5.45 1.52
CA GLN A 48 -9.52 -5.17 0.10
C GLN A 48 -10.70 -5.90 -0.55
N LYS A 49 -10.88 -7.18 -0.22
CA LYS A 49 -12.02 -7.97 -0.71
C LYS A 49 -13.35 -7.37 -0.25
N TYR A 50 -13.46 -6.97 1.01
CA TYR A 50 -14.66 -6.33 1.54
C TYR A 50 -14.94 -5.00 0.84
N ILE A 51 -13.92 -4.16 0.65
CA ILE A 51 -14.08 -2.87 -0.03
C ILE A 51 -14.61 -3.08 -1.45
N ASN A 52 -13.99 -3.97 -2.22
CA ASN A 52 -14.42 -4.24 -3.59
C ASN A 52 -15.85 -4.79 -3.68
N GLN A 53 -16.34 -5.45 -2.63
CA GLN A 53 -17.71 -5.98 -2.58
C GLN A 53 -18.74 -4.92 -2.21
N GLN A 54 -18.37 -3.93 -1.39
CA GLN A 54 -19.30 -2.96 -0.81
C GLN A 54 -19.27 -1.60 -1.50
N PHE A 55 -18.16 -1.24 -2.16
CA PHE A 55 -17.95 0.04 -2.79
C PHE A 55 -17.64 -0.15 -4.28
N TYR A 56 -18.28 0.63 -5.14
CA TYR A 56 -18.10 0.59 -6.60
C TYR A 56 -16.79 1.25 -7.08
N ASN A 57 -15.92 1.67 -6.17
CA ASN A 57 -14.69 2.39 -6.49
C ASN A 57 -13.48 1.44 -6.53
N ASN A 58 -12.57 1.68 -7.48
CA ASN A 58 -11.26 1.02 -7.56
C ASN A 58 -10.30 1.52 -6.47
N ILE A 59 -10.64 1.29 -5.20
CA ILE A 59 -9.81 1.63 -4.06
C ILE A 59 -8.79 0.52 -3.87
N GLN A 60 -7.50 0.81 -4.00
CA GLN A 60 -6.43 -0.14 -3.68
C GLN A 60 -5.78 0.24 -2.34
N ILE A 61 -5.91 -0.62 -1.32
CA ILE A 61 -5.24 -0.44 -0.03
C ILE A 61 -3.76 -0.82 -0.18
N VAL A 62 -2.87 0.10 0.17
CA VAL A 62 -1.41 -0.14 0.09
C VAL A 62 -0.72 -0.15 1.44
N GLN A 63 -1.33 0.48 2.45
CA GLN A 63 -0.77 0.58 3.79
C GLN A 63 -1.88 0.60 4.85
N LEU A 64 -1.60 0.01 6.02
CA LEU A 64 -2.39 0.15 7.23
C LEU A 64 -1.58 0.92 8.26
N ILE A 65 -2.22 1.86 8.94
CA ILE A 65 -1.64 2.55 10.09
C ILE A 65 -2.60 2.45 11.27
N THR A 66 -2.09 2.46 12.49
CA THR A 66 -2.91 2.62 13.70
C THR A 66 -3.36 4.08 13.83
N HIS A 67 -4.31 4.33 14.72
CA HIS A 67 -4.82 5.68 15.00
C HIS A 67 -3.75 6.67 15.48
N ASP A 68 -2.72 6.21 16.19
CA ASP A 68 -1.58 7.03 16.62
C ASP A 68 -0.50 7.21 15.54
N GLY A 69 -0.73 6.70 14.32
CA GLY A 69 0.14 6.89 13.17
C GLY A 69 1.25 5.84 13.02
N PHE A 70 1.24 4.78 13.81
CA PHE A 70 2.19 3.68 13.66
C PHE A 70 1.90 2.89 12.38
N ILE A 71 2.93 2.70 11.55
CA ILE A 71 2.83 1.98 10.27
C ILE A 71 2.97 0.48 10.52
N LEU A 72 1.93 -0.27 10.17
CA LEU A 72 1.88 -1.72 10.37
C LEU A 72 2.63 -2.44 9.25
N SER A 73 3.60 -3.29 9.60
CA SER A 73 4.33 -4.07 8.60
C SER A 73 3.49 -5.25 8.14
N LYS A 74 3.49 -5.50 6.83
CA LYS A 74 2.74 -6.60 6.19
C LYS A 74 3.06 -7.98 6.78
N SER A 75 4.26 -8.17 7.35
CA SER A 75 4.67 -9.43 7.97
C SER A 75 4.28 -9.58 9.43
N ASP A 76 3.83 -8.51 10.09
CA ASP A 76 3.52 -8.55 11.51
C ASP A 76 2.31 -9.44 11.75
N ILE A 77 2.31 -10.17 12.86
CA ILE A 77 1.15 -10.94 13.30
C ILE A 77 0.18 -9.97 13.96
N CYS A 78 -1.09 -9.98 13.52
CA CYS A 78 -2.12 -9.07 13.99
C CYS A 78 -2.21 -9.05 15.52
N SER A 79 -2.23 -10.20 16.18
CA SER A 79 -2.32 -10.31 17.64
C SER A 79 -1.10 -9.75 18.39
N THR A 80 0.01 -9.49 17.71
CA THR A 80 1.24 -8.94 18.32
C THR A 80 1.27 -7.41 18.25
N VAL A 81 0.71 -6.83 17.19
CA VAL A 81 0.83 -5.39 16.91
C VAL A 81 -0.49 -4.63 17.05
N LEU A 82 -1.62 -5.33 17.13
CA LEU A 82 -2.94 -4.74 17.30
C LEU A 82 -3.51 -5.09 18.67
N LYS A 83 -4.01 -4.08 19.38
CA LYS A 83 -4.72 -4.22 20.66
C LYS A 83 -6.22 -4.41 20.43
N ASP A 84 -6.89 -4.91 21.46
CA ASP A 84 -8.34 -5.01 21.46
C ASP A 84 -8.98 -3.63 21.27
N ASN A 85 -9.98 -3.55 20.40
CA ASN A 85 -10.68 -2.31 20.01
C ASN A 85 -9.78 -1.23 19.39
N GLU A 86 -8.63 -1.61 18.81
CA GLU A 86 -7.77 -0.65 18.14
C GLU A 86 -8.34 -0.20 16.78
N HIS A 87 -8.23 1.09 16.51
CA HIS A 87 -8.67 1.68 15.26
C HIS A 87 -7.53 1.62 14.25
N ILE A 88 -7.81 1.06 13.08
CA ILE A 88 -6.85 0.98 11.98
C ILE A 88 -7.32 1.92 10.87
N ILE A 89 -6.39 2.58 10.22
CA ILE A 89 -6.64 3.47 9.11
C ILE A 89 -6.03 2.81 7.88
N CYS A 90 -6.86 2.61 6.84
CA CYS A 90 -6.39 2.11 5.56
C CYS A 90 -6.01 3.30 4.69
N ILE A 91 -4.80 3.26 4.16
CA ILE A 91 -4.32 4.25 3.20
C ILE A 91 -4.44 3.64 1.81
N ASP A 92 -5.25 4.28 0.97
CA ASP A 92 -5.37 3.92 -0.44
C ASP A 92 -4.17 4.42 -1.25
N LEU A 93 -3.99 3.88 -2.46
CA LEU A 93 -2.89 4.21 -3.34
C LEU A 93 -2.82 5.69 -3.75
N GLN A 94 -3.96 6.36 -3.95
CA GLN A 94 -3.99 7.78 -4.36
C GLN A 94 -3.53 8.65 -3.19
N THR A 95 -4.06 8.41 -1.99
CA THR A 95 -3.65 9.08 -0.75
C THR A 95 -2.17 8.83 -0.47
N PHE A 96 -1.72 7.57 -0.54
CA PHE A 96 -0.32 7.20 -0.35
C PHE A 96 0.61 7.90 -1.34
N THR A 97 0.21 7.97 -2.62
CA THR A 97 0.98 8.68 -3.65
C THR A 97 1.09 10.15 -3.34
N ARG A 98 -0.03 10.81 -2.99
CA ARG A 98 -0.06 12.24 -2.64
C ARG A 98 0.85 12.55 -1.46
N GLU A 99 0.78 11.75 -0.40
CA GLU A 99 1.58 11.96 0.83
C GLU A 99 3.09 11.76 0.59
N ASN A 100 3.47 10.86 -0.31
CA ASN A 100 4.87 10.53 -0.55
C ASN A 100 5.49 11.27 -1.74
N ASN A 101 4.70 11.93 -2.59
CA ASN A 101 5.19 12.57 -3.81
C ASN A 101 6.25 13.65 -3.53
N SER A 102 6.07 14.43 -2.46
CA SER A 102 7.03 15.46 -2.02
C SER A 102 8.37 14.88 -1.54
N THR A 103 8.41 13.58 -1.24
CA THR A 103 9.63 12.92 -0.76
C THR A 103 10.53 12.48 -1.92
N ILE A 104 10.02 12.45 -3.15
CA ILE A 104 10.73 11.95 -4.34
C ILE A 104 11.59 13.05 -4.96
N ASP A 105 12.86 12.77 -5.16
CA ASP A 105 13.79 13.65 -5.89
C ASP A 105 13.84 13.20 -7.37
N PHE A 106 13.11 13.93 -8.22
CA PHE A 106 13.02 13.62 -9.66
C PHE A 106 14.28 14.00 -10.43
N ASP A 107 15.18 14.80 -9.86
CA ASP A 107 16.44 15.18 -10.51
C ASP A 107 17.54 14.12 -10.31
N LYS A 108 17.31 13.16 -9.40
CA LYS A 108 18.27 12.11 -9.03
C LYS A 108 17.73 10.70 -9.22
N LEU A 109 16.99 10.47 -10.30
CA LEU A 109 16.55 9.13 -10.68
C LEU A 109 17.77 8.24 -10.99
N TRP A 110 17.72 7.00 -10.53
CA TRP A 110 18.70 5.98 -10.90
C TRP A 110 18.38 5.37 -12.25
N PHE A 111 17.10 5.30 -12.57
CA PHE A 111 16.60 4.71 -13.80
C PHE A 111 15.28 5.35 -14.20
N GLU A 112 15.16 5.67 -15.48
CA GLU A 112 13.91 6.09 -16.11
C GLU A 112 13.76 5.32 -17.42
N LEU A 113 12.61 4.67 -17.59
CA LEU A 113 12.20 4.07 -18.85
C LEU A 113 10.92 4.76 -19.32
N LYS A 114 10.91 5.22 -20.56
CA LYS A 114 9.76 5.85 -21.22
C LYS A 114 9.40 5.07 -22.46
N GLN A 115 8.11 4.82 -22.64
CA GLN A 115 7.56 4.18 -23.82
C GLN A 115 6.29 4.91 -24.22
N HIS A 116 6.26 5.42 -25.45
CA HIS A 116 5.04 5.94 -26.03
C HIS A 116 4.10 4.77 -26.38
N ASP A 117 2.85 4.86 -25.94
CA ASP A 117 1.80 3.93 -26.34
C ASP A 117 0.88 4.62 -27.35
N ALA A 118 0.92 4.14 -28.59
CA ALA A 118 0.13 4.69 -29.69
C ALA A 118 -1.38 4.41 -29.56
N SER A 119 -1.80 3.47 -28.70
CA SER A 119 -3.21 3.10 -28.52
C SER A 119 -4.00 4.14 -27.72
N ASP A 120 -3.35 4.79 -26.75
CA ASP A 120 -3.92 5.86 -25.92
C ASP A 120 -3.21 7.21 -26.12
N ASN A 121 -2.18 7.24 -26.98
CA ASN A 121 -1.33 8.40 -27.25
C ASN A 121 -0.69 8.99 -25.99
N GLN A 122 -0.43 8.17 -24.98
CA GLN A 122 0.21 8.57 -23.73
C GLN A 122 1.65 8.04 -23.62
N GLU A 123 2.46 8.69 -22.80
CA GLU A 123 3.78 8.17 -22.41
C GLU A 123 3.64 7.34 -21.14
N LYS A 124 4.07 6.08 -21.21
CA LYS A 124 4.16 5.16 -20.08
C LYS A 124 5.58 5.22 -19.55
N CYS A 125 5.70 5.41 -18.24
CA CYS A 125 6.97 5.64 -17.59
C CYS A 125 7.14 4.75 -16.36
N ILE A 126 8.35 4.21 -16.20
CA ILE A 126 8.83 3.56 -14.99
C ILE A 126 10.03 4.36 -14.48
N GLN A 127 9.94 4.83 -13.24
CA GLN A 127 10.99 5.58 -12.56
C GLN A 127 11.43 4.83 -11.31
N ILE A 128 12.74 4.73 -11.12
CA ILE A 128 13.35 4.09 -9.95
C ILE A 128 14.41 5.04 -9.38
N GLY A 129 14.40 5.21 -8.06
CA GLY A 129 15.38 6.02 -7.36
C GLY A 129 15.27 5.87 -5.85
N LEU A 130 15.94 6.77 -5.14
CA LEU A 130 15.76 6.94 -3.70
C LEU A 130 14.94 8.18 -3.42
N ASN A 131 14.06 8.09 -2.42
CA ASN A 131 13.42 9.28 -1.87
C ASN A 131 14.38 9.98 -0.88
N SER A 132 13.98 11.14 -0.37
CA SER A 132 14.72 11.94 0.61
C SER A 132 15.03 11.21 1.92
N PHE A 133 14.31 10.11 2.21
CA PHE A 133 14.56 9.22 3.35
C PHE A 133 15.46 8.03 3.01
N SER A 134 16.13 8.04 1.85
CA SER A 134 16.96 6.94 1.37
C SER A 134 16.22 5.60 1.19
N LYS A 135 14.90 5.64 1.02
CA LYS A 135 14.10 4.45 0.68
C LYS A 135 14.02 4.30 -0.83
N LEU A 136 14.16 3.07 -1.32
CA LEU A 136 13.94 2.77 -2.73
C LEU A 136 12.48 3.02 -3.06
N PHE A 137 12.23 3.81 -4.10
CA PHE A 137 10.90 3.92 -4.68
C PHE A 137 10.88 3.39 -6.12
N ILE A 138 9.73 2.86 -6.50
CA ILE A 138 9.38 2.52 -7.87
C ILE A 138 8.07 3.23 -8.17
N ARG A 139 8.07 4.08 -9.18
CA ARG A 139 6.89 4.77 -9.66
C ARG A 139 6.58 4.31 -11.09
N MET A 140 5.31 4.02 -11.35
CA MET A 140 4.82 3.63 -12.66
C MET A 140 3.61 4.49 -13.00
N PHE A 141 3.60 5.17 -14.14
CA PHE A 141 2.45 5.92 -14.62
C PHE A 141 2.32 5.79 -16.13
N GLY A 142 1.11 5.67 -16.66
CA GLY A 142 0.92 5.53 -18.10
C GLY A 142 -0.52 5.35 -18.59
N THR A 143 -1.46 4.97 -17.71
CA THR A 143 -2.90 5.00 -17.97
C THR A 143 -3.64 5.38 -16.69
N LEU A 144 -4.96 5.65 -16.78
CA LEU A 144 -5.82 5.83 -15.59
C LEU A 144 -5.78 4.63 -14.63
N ASP A 145 -5.48 3.43 -15.15
CA ASP A 145 -5.44 2.17 -14.39
C ASP A 145 -4.04 1.81 -13.87
N ILE A 146 -2.98 2.38 -14.46
CA ILE A 146 -1.58 2.11 -14.09
C ILE A 146 -0.98 3.42 -13.60
N ASN A 147 -1.30 3.76 -12.35
CA ASN A 147 -0.61 4.77 -11.57
C ASN A 147 -0.26 4.16 -10.22
N GLY A 148 1.02 3.87 -10.00
CA GLY A 148 1.50 3.18 -8.81
C GLY A 148 2.75 3.83 -8.24
N LEU A 149 2.77 3.96 -6.91
CA LEU A 149 3.95 4.31 -6.15
C LEU A 149 4.22 3.21 -5.12
N TYR A 150 5.41 2.65 -5.17
CA TYR A 150 5.90 1.66 -4.22
C TYR A 150 7.13 2.21 -3.53
N ILE A 151 7.17 2.14 -2.20
CA ILE A 151 8.33 2.51 -1.40
C ILE A 151 8.71 1.31 -0.56
N PHE A 152 9.98 0.91 -0.64
CA PHE A 152 10.48 -0.28 0.00
C PHE A 152 11.37 0.08 1.18
N SER A 153 11.10 -0.56 2.32
CA SER A 153 12.04 -0.61 3.44
C SER A 153 13.24 -1.51 3.11
N VAL A 154 14.35 -1.30 3.82
CA VAL A 154 15.53 -2.16 3.73
C VAL A 154 15.17 -3.63 4.02
N TYR A 155 14.29 -3.86 5.01
CA TYR A 155 13.85 -5.20 5.37
C TYR A 155 13.07 -5.89 4.24
N GLU A 156 12.16 -5.17 3.58
CA GLU A 156 11.42 -5.71 2.42
C GLU A 156 12.36 -6.06 1.26
N LEU A 157 13.36 -5.22 0.99
CA LEU A 157 14.37 -5.49 -0.04
C LEU A 157 15.21 -6.72 0.29
N ILE A 158 15.65 -6.86 1.54
CA ILE A 158 16.38 -8.05 2.02
C ILE A 158 15.51 -9.30 1.85
N LYS A 159 14.24 -9.22 2.23
CA LYS A 159 13.30 -10.35 2.09
C LYS A 159 13.12 -10.75 0.63
N ILE A 160 12.83 -9.80 -0.27
CA ILE A 160 12.70 -10.04 -1.72
C ILE A 160 13.97 -10.70 -2.28
N ALA A 161 15.14 -10.19 -1.92
CA ALA A 161 16.42 -10.76 -2.33
C ALA A 161 16.59 -12.20 -1.83
N SER A 162 16.21 -12.48 -0.58
CA SER A 162 16.31 -13.82 0.03
C SER A 162 15.36 -14.83 -0.62
N GLU A 163 14.14 -14.43 -0.96
CA GLU A 163 13.13 -15.28 -1.59
C GLU A 163 13.51 -15.62 -3.04
N LYS A 164 14.05 -14.65 -3.79
CA LYS A 164 14.61 -14.91 -5.12
C LYS A 164 15.76 -15.93 -5.07
N ARG A 165 16.66 -15.85 -4.07
CA ARG A 165 17.71 -16.86 -3.89
C ARG A 165 17.15 -18.25 -3.63
N LYS A 166 16.06 -18.38 -2.85
CA LYS A 166 15.37 -19.67 -2.62
C LYS A 166 14.71 -20.20 -3.89
N GLY A 167 14.12 -19.32 -4.72
CA GLY A 167 13.57 -19.67 -6.02
C GLY A 167 14.64 -20.20 -6.97
N ILE A 168 15.78 -19.51 -7.06
CA ILE A 168 16.94 -19.92 -7.88
C ILE A 168 17.46 -21.30 -7.41
N LEU A 169 17.63 -21.52 -6.10
CA LEU A 169 18.11 -22.81 -5.57
C LEU A 169 17.19 -23.99 -5.90
N LYS A 170 15.87 -23.79 -6.06
CA LYS A 170 14.95 -24.84 -6.50
C LYS A 170 15.11 -25.24 -7.98
N TYR A 171 15.66 -24.36 -8.81
CA TYR A 171 15.92 -24.65 -10.23
C TYR A 171 17.31 -25.28 -10.47
N PHE A 172 18.20 -25.26 -9.48
CA PHE A 172 19.58 -25.76 -9.61
C PHE A 172 19.89 -27.04 -8.82
N LEU A 173 18.91 -27.63 -8.14
CA LEU A 173 19.06 -28.96 -7.55
C LEU A 173 18.37 -29.99 -8.46
N PRO A 174 19.12 -30.80 -9.23
CA PRO A 174 18.56 -32.00 -9.84
C PRO A 174 18.24 -32.99 -8.71
N ILE A 175 17.03 -33.58 -8.76
CA ILE A 175 16.72 -34.83 -8.06
C ILE A 175 17.52 -35.95 -8.74
#